data_AF-A0A6J2X204-F1
#
_entry.id   AF-A0A6J2X204-F1
#
_cell.length_a   1.000
_cell.length_b   1.000
_cell.length_c   1.000
_cell.angle_alpha   90.00
_cell.angle_beta   90.00
_cell.angle_gamma   90.00
#
_symmetry.space_group_name_H-M   'P 1'
#
loop_
_entity.id
_entity.type
_entity.pdbx_description
1 polymer ?
#
loop_
_entity_poly.entity_id
_entity_poly.type
_entity_poly.pdbx_seq_one_letter_code
_entity_poly.pdbx_strand_id
1 'polypeptide(L)'
;MGVTIMPCKAVKYMGVWLNSSLRMTTHVRRIVEKTTRATNTLSRLMPNVGGSRTMKRRTMAPAVTSMILYAAPIWRRAIQYQHYQNMLQSMIRRLALRITSTYRTAPTTAVLALAGVMPIVHQVLCLEVMPGRFRDGD
;
A
#
# COMPACT_ATOMS: atom_id res chain seq x y z
N MET A 1 11.46 36.63 10.20
CA MET A 1 11.14 35.68 11.29
C MET A 1 11.60 34.29 10.87
N GLY A 2 12.82 33.89 11.24
CA GLY A 2 13.31 32.54 10.95
C GLY A 2 12.75 31.54 11.96
N VAL A 3 12.25 30.40 11.50
CA VAL A 3 11.83 29.32 12.40
C VAL A 3 13.06 28.44 12.67
N THR A 4 13.50 28.38 13.92
CA THR A 4 14.57 27.48 14.35
C THR A 4 14.02 26.06 14.44
N ILE A 5 14.47 25.19 13.54
CA ILE A 5 14.05 23.78 13.50
C ILE A 5 15.02 22.98 14.37
N MET A 6 14.52 22.39 15.45
CA MET A 6 15.34 21.47 16.24
C MET A 6 15.57 20.14 15.50
N PRO A 7 16.78 19.56 15.55
CA PRO A 7 17.09 18.32 14.84
C PRO A 7 16.31 17.14 15.45
N CYS A 8 15.26 16.72 14.74
CA CYS A 8 14.43 15.57 15.08
C CYS A 8 14.91 14.31 14.35
N LYS A 9 14.83 13.14 14.99
CA LYS A 9 15.23 11.85 14.39
C LYS A 9 14.38 11.46 13.16
N ALA A 10 13.15 11.96 13.07
CA ALA A 10 12.25 11.75 11.93
C ALA A 10 11.37 12.99 11.70
N VAL A 11 11.24 13.42 10.44
CA VAL A 11 10.44 14.58 10.04
C VAL A 11 9.42 14.16 8.99
N LYS A 12 8.20 14.69 9.07
CA LYS A 12 7.16 14.49 8.06
C LYS A 12 7.27 15.58 7.00
N TYR A 13 7.48 15.19 5.75
CA TYR A 13 7.54 16.07 4.60
C TYR A 13 6.65 15.54 3.48
N MET A 14 5.68 16.33 2.99
CA MET A 14 4.76 15.93 1.91
C MET A 14 4.08 14.56 2.13
N GLY A 15 3.74 14.23 3.39
CA GLY A 15 3.15 12.93 3.74
C GLY A 15 4.15 11.77 3.86
N VAL A 16 5.43 11.99 3.57
CA VAL A 16 6.53 11.05 3.71
C VAL A 16 7.27 11.28 5.01
N TRP A 17 7.79 10.22 5.63
CA TRP A 17 8.57 10.30 6.86
C TRP A 17 10.04 10.09 6.55
N LEU A 18 10.84 11.14 6.72
CA LEU A 18 12.27 11.13 6.47
C LEU A 18 12.99 10.98 7.81
N ASN A 19 13.79 9.93 7.95
CA ASN A 19 14.67 9.76 9.12
C ASN A 19 16.02 10.43 8.88
N SER A 20 16.69 10.82 9.96
CA SER A 20 18.04 11.39 9.91
C SER A 20 19.07 10.46 9.25
N SER A 21 18.88 9.14 9.35
CA SER A 21 19.74 8.13 8.74
C SER A 21 19.31 7.71 7.33
N LEU A 22 18.37 8.43 6.70
CA LEU A 22 17.78 8.12 5.39
C LEU A 22 17.17 6.71 5.26
N ARG A 23 17.09 5.96 6.37
CA ARG A 23 16.41 4.67 6.44
C ARG A 23 14.91 4.89 6.24
N MET A 24 14.30 4.17 5.31
CA MET A 24 12.88 4.30 4.99
C MET A 24 11.96 3.47 5.91
N THR A 25 12.50 2.86 6.97
CA THR A 25 11.78 2.00 7.92
C THR A 25 10.55 2.64 8.52
N THR A 26 10.70 3.83 9.08
CA THR A 26 9.59 4.54 9.74
C THR A 26 8.49 4.91 8.76
N HIS A 27 8.86 5.27 7.53
CA HIS A 27 7.92 5.57 6.47
C HIS A 27 7.12 4.34 6.04
N VAL A 28 7.80 3.24 5.68
CA VAL A 28 7.14 1.99 5.26
C VAL A 28 6.24 1.48 6.37
N ARG A 29 6.73 1.48 7.62
CA ARG A 29 5.92 1.07 8.78
C ARG A 29 4.67 1.91 8.95
N ARG A 30 4.77 3.24 8.85
CA ARG A 30 3.61 4.14 8.97
C ARG A 30 2.62 4.00 7.80
N ILE A 31 3.10 3.78 6.58
CA ILE A 31 2.23 3.44 5.44
C ILE A 31 1.48 2.14 5.74
N VAL A 32 2.19 1.14 6.26
CA VAL A 32 1.60 -0.15 6.58
C VAL A 32 0.55 -0.03 7.66
N GLU A 33 0.84 0.70 8.74
CA GLU A 33 -0.11 0.96 9.83
C GLU A 33 -1.32 1.76 9.34
N LYS A 34 -1.12 2.84 8.58
CA LYS A 34 -2.20 3.67 8.03
C LYS A 34 -3.14 2.85 7.16
N THR A 35 -2.57 2.06 6.26
CA THR A 35 -3.35 1.24 5.34
C THR A 35 -4.02 0.07 6.05
N THR A 36 -3.36 -0.53 7.05
CA THR A 36 -3.98 -1.58 7.87
C THR A 36 -5.18 -1.04 8.63
N ARG A 37 -5.10 0.18 9.19
CA ARG A 37 -6.24 0.85 9.82
C ARG A 37 -7.38 1.08 8.82
N ALA A 38 -7.08 1.61 7.64
CA ALA A 38 -8.06 1.78 6.57
C ALA A 38 -8.72 0.45 6.19
N THR A 39 -7.93 -0.61 6.01
CA THR A 39 -8.41 -1.96 5.67
C THR A 39 -9.29 -2.54 6.78
N ASN A 40 -8.97 -2.29 8.05
CA ASN A 40 -9.74 -2.77 9.20
C ASN A 40 -11.08 -2.05 9.32
N THR A 41 -11.09 -0.72 9.20
CA THR A 41 -12.34 0.07 9.16
C THR A 41 -13.25 -0.42 8.03
N LEU A 42 -12.64 -0.69 6.87
CA LEU A 42 -13.35 -1.20 5.70
C LEU A 42 -13.89 -2.61 5.89
N SER A 43 -13.13 -3.48 6.57
CA SER A 43 -13.56 -4.83 6.91
C SER A 43 -14.79 -4.82 7.84
N ARG A 44 -14.92 -3.80 8.69
CA ARG A 44 -16.11 -3.61 9.53
C ARG A 44 -17.34 -3.18 8.72
N LEU A 45 -17.14 -2.35 7.69
CA LEU A 45 -18.22 -1.92 6.80
C LEU A 45 -18.66 -3.03 5.83
N MET A 46 -17.78 -3.97 5.51
CA MET A 46 -17.99 -5.00 4.49
C MET A 46 -17.70 -6.41 5.04
N PRO A 47 -18.61 -6.98 5.84
CA PRO A 47 -18.46 -8.33 6.37
C PRO A 47 -18.33 -9.35 5.23
N ASN A 48 -17.60 -10.44 5.48
CA ASN A 48 -17.33 -11.47 4.46
C ASN A 48 -18.60 -12.23 4.03
N VAL A 49 -19.58 -12.37 4.93
CA VAL A 49 -20.85 -13.06 4.70
C VAL A 49 -21.99 -12.04 4.78
N GLY A 50 -22.91 -12.06 3.82
CA GLY A 50 -24.05 -11.14 3.79
C GLY A 50 -23.72 -9.67 3.47
N GLY A 51 -22.51 -9.39 2.94
CA GLY A 51 -22.01 -8.03 2.71
C GLY A 51 -22.09 -7.52 1.26
N SER A 52 -21.56 -6.31 1.07
CA SER A 52 -21.53 -5.55 -0.20
C SER A 52 -20.97 -6.31 -1.42
N ARG A 53 -21.62 -6.11 -2.59
CA ARG A 53 -21.28 -6.71 -3.90
C ARG A 53 -19.81 -6.50 -4.27
N THR A 54 -19.21 -7.53 -4.88
CA THR A 54 -17.81 -7.61 -5.35
C THR A 54 -17.34 -6.35 -6.11
N MET A 55 -18.22 -5.69 -6.86
CA MET A 55 -17.95 -4.42 -7.55
C MET A 55 -17.46 -3.31 -6.60
N LYS A 56 -18.16 -3.07 -5.49
CA LYS A 56 -17.77 -2.05 -4.50
C LYS A 56 -16.45 -2.42 -3.83
N ARG A 57 -16.14 -3.71 -3.70
CA ARG A 57 -14.86 -4.19 -3.15
C ARG A 57 -13.69 -3.92 -4.10
N ARG A 58 -13.91 -4.04 -5.42
CA ARG A 58 -12.89 -3.80 -6.45
C ARG A 58 -12.46 -2.33 -6.51
N THR A 59 -13.37 -1.38 -6.36
CA THR A 59 -13.04 0.06 -6.34
C THR A 59 -12.05 0.44 -5.23
N MET A 60 -11.94 -0.38 -4.17
CA MET A 60 -11.09 -0.10 -3.01
C MET A 60 -9.64 -0.51 -3.25
N ALA A 61 -9.39 -1.50 -4.11
CA ALA A 61 -8.04 -1.94 -4.45
C ALA A 61 -7.20 -0.79 -5.01
N PRO A 62 -7.69 -0.04 -6.04
CA PRO A 62 -7.01 1.14 -6.55
C PRO A 62 -6.76 2.20 -5.47
N ALA A 63 -7.77 2.54 -4.65
CA ALA A 63 -7.62 3.59 -3.63
C ALA A 63 -6.50 3.30 -2.62
N VAL A 64 -6.41 2.05 -2.15
CA VAL A 64 -5.35 1.63 -1.23
C VAL A 64 -4.01 1.52 -1.94
N THR A 65 -4.00 1.00 -3.16
CA THR A 65 -2.78 0.90 -3.98
C THR A 65 -2.20 2.29 -4.27
N SER A 66 -3.03 3.28 -4.58
CA SER A 66 -2.61 4.67 -4.78
C SER A 66 -2.02 5.29 -3.51
N MET A 67 -2.55 4.97 -2.32
CA MET A 67 -1.95 5.45 -1.05
C MET A 67 -0.53 4.93 -0.84
N ILE A 68 -0.23 3.72 -1.32
CA ILE A 68 1.11 3.13 -1.23
C ILE A 68 2.00 3.76 -2.30
N LEU A 69 1.53 3.80 -3.55
CA LEU A 69 2.30 4.24 -4.72
C LEU A 69 2.58 5.75 -4.76
N TYR A 70 1.81 6.57 -4.02
CA TYR A 70 1.99 8.03 -3.99
C TYR A 70 3.44 8.45 -3.72
N ALA A 71 4.11 7.78 -2.78
CA ALA A 71 5.51 8.07 -2.44
C ALA A 71 6.51 7.06 -3.04
N ALA A 72 6.07 6.20 -3.96
CA ALA A 72 6.90 5.14 -4.55
C ALA A 72 8.26 5.63 -5.05
N PRO A 73 8.38 6.78 -5.75
CA PRO A 73 9.68 7.27 -6.21
C PRO A 73 10.68 7.47 -5.07
N ILE A 74 10.21 7.82 -3.87
CA ILE A 74 11.04 8.13 -2.71
C ILE A 74 11.48 6.84 -2.01
N TRP A 75 10.58 5.87 -1.84
CA TRP A 75 10.87 4.62 -1.15
C TRP A 75 11.23 3.45 -2.07
N ARG A 76 11.30 3.64 -3.40
CA ARG A 76 11.63 2.56 -4.36
C ARG A 76 12.93 1.83 -4.03
N ARG A 77 13.97 2.57 -3.58
CA ARG A 77 15.26 1.99 -3.19
C ARG A 77 15.12 1.03 -2.01
N ALA A 78 14.12 1.22 -1.14
CA ALA A 78 13.85 0.31 -0.05
C ALA A 78 13.33 -1.05 -0.54
N ILE A 79 12.72 -1.15 -1.72
CA ILE A 79 12.25 -2.43 -2.27
C ILE A 79 13.40 -3.39 -2.57
N GLN A 80 14.63 -2.90 -2.74
CA GLN A 80 15.80 -3.77 -2.90
C GLN A 80 16.04 -4.68 -1.69
N TYR A 81 15.54 -4.32 -0.50
CA TYR A 81 15.67 -5.16 0.68
C TYR A 81 14.41 -6.02 0.89
N GLN A 82 14.61 -7.33 1.02
CA GLN A 82 13.55 -8.32 1.21
C GLN A 82 12.67 -8.06 2.44
N HIS A 83 13.23 -7.45 3.49
CA HIS A 83 12.48 -7.04 4.67
C HIS A 83 11.28 -6.11 4.34
N TYR A 84 11.51 -5.11 3.50
CA TYR A 84 10.44 -4.17 3.11
C TYR A 84 9.46 -4.79 2.12
N GLN A 85 9.95 -5.64 1.20
CA GLN A 85 9.11 -6.40 0.29
C GLN A 85 8.10 -7.25 1.06
N ASN A 86 8.57 -8.03 2.04
CA ASN A 86 7.73 -8.89 2.88
C ASN A 86 6.67 -8.09 3.64
N MET A 87 7.04 -6.92 4.16
CA MET A 87 6.11 -6.05 4.91
C MET A 87 4.98 -5.51 4.02
N LEU A 88 5.34 -5.01 2.82
CA LEU A 88 4.38 -4.50 1.85
C LEU A 88 3.51 -5.62 1.27
N GLN A 89 4.11 -6.76 0.91
CA GLN A 89 3.39 -7.92 0.38
C GLN A 89 2.39 -8.49 1.39
N SER A 90 2.78 -8.57 2.67
CA SER A 90 1.88 -8.99 3.75
C SER A 90 0.68 -8.06 3.91
N MET A 91 0.85 -6.78 3.60
CA MET A 91 -0.24 -5.82 3.63
C MET A 91 -1.17 -5.96 2.42
N ILE A 92 -0.62 -6.01 1.20
CA ILE A 92 -1.44 -6.17 -0.01
C ILE A 92 -2.19 -7.49 0.02
N ARG A 93 -1.56 -8.59 0.48
CA ARG A 93 -2.26 -9.87 0.67
C ARG A 93 -3.47 -9.72 1.59
N ARG A 94 -3.32 -9.03 2.73
CA ARG A 94 -4.42 -8.78 3.66
C ARG A 94 -5.55 -7.98 3.01
N LEU A 95 -5.22 -6.96 2.22
CA LEU A 95 -6.20 -6.21 1.45
C LEU A 95 -6.92 -7.11 0.44
N ALA A 96 -6.17 -7.88 -0.35
CA ALA A 96 -6.71 -8.72 -1.41
C ALA A 96 -7.66 -9.79 -0.84
N LEU A 97 -7.31 -10.43 0.28
CA LEU A 97 -8.19 -11.36 1.00
C LEU A 97 -9.52 -10.72 1.41
N ARG A 98 -9.52 -9.42 1.76
CA ARG A 98 -10.75 -8.69 2.13
C ARG A 98 -11.59 -8.32 0.91
N ILE A 99 -10.94 -8.01 -0.21
CA ILE A 99 -11.61 -7.70 -1.48
C ILE A 99 -12.29 -8.93 -2.05
N THR A 100 -11.59 -10.07 -2.06
CA THR A 100 -12.09 -11.33 -2.63
C THR A 100 -12.91 -12.14 -1.63
N SER A 101 -12.93 -11.76 -0.35
CA SER A 101 -13.54 -12.53 0.75
C SER A 101 -13.04 -13.99 0.82
N THR A 102 -11.87 -14.29 0.27
CA THR A 102 -11.31 -15.65 0.23
C THR A 102 -10.69 -16.08 1.55
N TYR A 103 -10.59 -17.39 1.77
CA TYR A 103 -9.93 -17.96 2.94
C TYR A 103 -8.46 -17.56 3.08
N ARG A 104 -8.00 -17.49 4.33
CA ARG A 104 -6.63 -17.09 4.69
C ARG A 104 -5.57 -18.08 4.18
N THR A 105 -5.93 -19.32 3.88
CA THR A 105 -5.02 -20.37 3.37
C THR A 105 -4.77 -20.28 1.86
N ALA A 106 -5.55 -19.47 1.13
CA ALA A 106 -5.42 -19.37 -0.32
C ALA A 106 -4.02 -18.82 -0.73
N PRO A 107 -3.43 -19.32 -1.84
CA PRO A 107 -2.12 -18.87 -2.30
C PRO A 107 -2.15 -17.39 -2.68
N THR A 108 -1.08 -16.66 -2.33
CA THR A 108 -1.04 -15.18 -2.47
C THR A 108 -1.23 -14.73 -3.91
N THR A 109 -0.61 -15.42 -4.86
CA THR A 109 -0.71 -15.14 -6.29
C THR A 109 -2.15 -15.23 -6.80
N ALA A 110 -2.87 -16.29 -6.41
CA ALA A 110 -4.26 -16.48 -6.81
C ALA A 110 -5.18 -15.40 -6.21
N VAL A 111 -5.02 -15.07 -4.94
CA VAL A 111 -5.84 -14.03 -4.27
C VAL A 111 -5.61 -12.66 -4.91
N LEU A 112 -4.36 -12.33 -5.23
CA LEU A 112 -4.02 -11.08 -5.92
C LEU A 112 -4.61 -11.03 -7.33
N ALA A 113 -4.55 -12.13 -8.09
CA ALA A 113 -5.15 -12.24 -9.40
C ALA A 113 -6.68 -12.07 -9.34
N LEU A 114 -7.36 -12.73 -8.41
CA LEU A 114 -8.81 -12.60 -8.20
C LEU A 114 -9.22 -11.18 -7.76
N ALA A 115 -8.36 -10.51 -6.99
CA ALA A 115 -8.57 -9.13 -6.57
C ALA A 115 -8.30 -8.12 -7.70
N GLY A 116 -7.66 -8.53 -8.80
CA GLY A 116 -7.18 -7.62 -9.83
C GLY A 116 -6.03 -6.71 -9.35
N VAL A 117 -5.27 -7.15 -8.35
CA VAL A 117 -4.19 -6.35 -7.75
C VAL A 117 -2.84 -6.97 -8.10
N MET A 118 -1.97 -6.18 -8.73
CA MET A 118 -0.61 -6.61 -9.06
C MET A 118 0.30 -6.64 -7.80
N PRO A 119 1.27 -7.57 -7.68
CA PRO A 119 2.24 -7.54 -6.58
C PRO A 119 3.03 -6.23 -6.52
N ILE A 120 3.33 -5.76 -5.29
CA ILE A 120 3.99 -4.45 -5.07
C ILE A 120 5.30 -4.30 -5.86
N VAL A 121 6.09 -5.38 -5.95
CA VAL A 121 7.39 -5.37 -6.63
C VAL A 121 7.21 -5.06 -8.11
N HIS A 122 6.22 -5.69 -8.74
CA HIS A 122 5.90 -5.45 -10.15
C HIS A 122 5.25 -4.08 -10.35
N GLN A 123 4.44 -3.60 -9.39
CA GLN A 123 3.82 -2.27 -9.46
C GLN A 123 4.86 -1.16 -9.47
N VAL A 124 5.89 -1.26 -8.62
CA VAL A 124 6.94 -0.24 -8.57
C VAL A 124 7.88 -0.33 -9.77
N LEU A 125 8.15 -1.54 -10.27
CA LEU A 125 8.90 -1.71 -11.52
C LEU A 125 8.14 -1.12 -12.73
N CYS A 126 6.82 -1.32 -12.78
CA CYS A 126 5.98 -0.81 -13.88
C CYS A 126 5.91 0.72 -13.89
N LEU A 127 5.98 1.38 -12.72
CA LEU A 127 6.10 2.84 -12.63
C LEU A 127 7.39 3.40 -13.26
N GLU A 128 8.42 2.58 -13.43
CA GLU A 128 9.67 2.96 -14.11
C GLU A 128 9.52 2.94 -15.64
N VAL A 129 8.66 2.06 -16.16
CA VAL A 129 8.49 1.82 -17.60
C VAL A 129 7.36 2.67 -18.21
N MET A 130 6.35 3.07 -17.43
CA MET A 130 5.15 3.76 -17.93
C MET A 130 4.79 5.01 -17.11
N PRO A 131 5.41 6.19 -17.36
CA PRO A 131 5.17 7.41 -16.59
C PRO A 131 3.81 8.12 -16.86
N GLY A 132 2.77 7.43 -17.34
CA GLY A 132 1.57 8.13 -17.86
C GLY A 132 0.18 7.47 -17.79
N ARG A 133 -0.02 6.28 -17.21
CA ARG A 133 -1.28 5.52 -17.41
C ARG A 133 -2.18 5.31 -16.18
N PHE A 134 -2.32 6.31 -15.32
CA PHE A 134 -3.28 6.27 -14.19
C PHE A 134 -4.36 7.37 -14.24
N ARG A 135 -4.78 7.73 -15.45
CA ARG A 135 -6.14 8.19 -15.76
C ARG A 135 -6.65 7.30 -16.89
N ASP A 136 -7.94 7.29 -17.12
CA ASP A 136 -8.67 6.44 -18.07
C ASP A 136 -9.22 5.18 -17.41
N GLY A 137 -10.21 5.43 -16.56
CA GLY A 137 -11.29 4.52 -16.28
C GLY A 137 -12.58 5.22 -16.66
N ASP A 138 -12.96 5.07 -17.93
CA ASP A 138 -14.35 5.16 -18.40
C ASP A 138 -15.08 3.84 -18.07
#